data_AF-A0A0N4YK88-F1
#
_entry.id   AF-A0A0N4YK88-F1
#
_cell.length_a   1.000
_cell.length_b   1.000
_cell.length_c   1.000
_cell.angle_alpha   90.00
_cell.angle_beta   90.00
_cell.angle_gamma   90.00
#
_symmetry.space_group_name_H-M   'P 1'
#
loop_
_entity.id
_entity.type
_entity.pdbx_description
1 polymer ?
#
loop_
_entity_poly.entity_id
_entity_poly.type
_entity_poly.pdbx_seq_one_letter_code
_entity_poly.pdbx_strand_id
1 'polypeptide(L)'
;MLLTTLETSPPHVVAALAVHLAAHQDVVTPLLNGVAQAVLVAFARRINHPDTYEQKGHYTAALEPMLQSLVNELSSDDVLVALTAMDALSDVAIGSPAAAEIVNESGAPQKIYHLLQSSKDAPDGGFIYPSCVKFFGSLCRVYPNLIVTFPSFVPAVIDMVMHFDLLDPAQRMLAFDTFAQIAYKREAKENLQNQLGDDLLLSQWFSYLGPPMPSVLLSLVQKPFPDLRMSALHTFGSLLSHHFGIQVFLGTTGFLDWLLDQSTEHEWEAGRLKADIIRSLINSNSPLIDAPLKLRMQAYFIAPKRNPEVEMML
;
A
#
# COMPACT_ATOMS: atom_id res chain seq x y z
N MET A 1 20.69 29.56 0.58
CA MET A 1 20.38 30.98 0.90
C MET A 1 19.20 31.47 0.10
N LEU A 2 19.26 31.48 -1.24
CA LEU A 2 18.21 32.03 -2.08
C LEU A 2 16.85 31.30 -1.95
N LEU A 3 16.84 29.97 -1.90
CA LEU A 3 15.63 29.17 -1.60
C LEU A 3 15.00 29.58 -0.26
N THR A 4 15.82 29.65 0.79
CA THR A 4 15.39 30.05 2.13
C THR A 4 14.84 31.48 2.15
N THR A 5 15.45 32.42 1.41
CA THR A 5 14.91 33.78 1.27
C THR A 5 13.56 33.78 0.55
N LEU A 6 13.42 33.00 -0.51
CA LEU A 6 12.17 32.89 -1.28
C LEU A 6 11.05 32.21 -0.47
N GLU A 7 11.38 31.22 0.36
CA GLU A 7 10.46 30.59 1.32
C GLU A 7 9.95 31.59 2.36
N THR A 8 10.79 32.54 2.79
CA THR A 8 10.38 33.60 3.72
C THR A 8 9.71 34.81 3.06
N SER A 9 9.73 34.92 1.73
CA SER A 9 9.17 36.07 0.99
C SER A 9 7.64 36.01 0.92
N PRO A 10 6.90 37.07 0.54
CA PRO A 10 5.46 36.98 0.28
C PRO A 10 5.14 36.20 -1.02
N PRO A 11 4.01 35.46 -1.11
CA PRO A 11 3.67 34.64 -2.29
C PRO A 11 3.60 35.41 -3.61
N HIS A 12 3.04 36.63 -3.59
CA HIS A 12 2.94 37.49 -4.77
C HIS A 12 4.31 37.95 -5.30
N VAL A 13 5.32 38.08 -4.42
CA VAL A 13 6.70 38.41 -4.80
C VAL A 13 7.34 37.25 -5.55
N VAL A 14 7.13 36.02 -5.06
CA VAL A 14 7.63 34.80 -5.71
C VAL A 14 6.95 34.59 -7.07
N ALA A 15 5.64 34.82 -7.16
CA ALA A 15 4.90 34.74 -8.41
C ALA A 15 5.34 35.79 -9.45
N ALA A 16 5.52 37.05 -9.03
CA ALA A 16 6.01 38.10 -9.92
C ALA A 16 7.43 37.82 -10.41
N LEU A 17 8.31 37.31 -9.54
CA LEU A 17 9.65 36.89 -9.89
C LEU A 17 9.63 35.72 -10.89
N ALA A 18 8.78 34.73 -10.66
CA ALA A 18 8.60 33.60 -11.56
C ALA A 18 8.14 34.06 -12.97
N VAL A 19 7.11 34.91 -13.05
CA VAL A 19 6.64 35.47 -14.33
C VAL A 19 7.74 36.28 -15.03
N HIS A 20 8.52 37.07 -14.28
CA HIS A 20 9.62 37.84 -14.83
C HIS A 20 10.75 36.95 -15.38
N LEU A 21 11.09 35.87 -14.66
CA LEU A 21 12.09 34.89 -15.11
C LEU A 21 11.60 34.14 -16.37
N ALA A 22 10.32 33.77 -16.43
CA ALA A 22 9.72 33.12 -17.59
C ALA A 22 9.76 34.03 -18.83
N ALA A 23 9.46 35.32 -18.66
CA ALA A 23 9.46 36.31 -19.75
C ALA A 23 10.87 36.65 -20.27
N HIS A 24 11.93 36.31 -19.52
CA HIS A 24 13.32 36.62 -19.87
C HIS A 24 14.20 35.36 -19.93
N GLN A 25 13.63 34.22 -20.36
CA GLN A 25 14.33 32.94 -20.44
C GLN A 25 15.72 33.05 -21.08
N ASP A 26 15.85 33.74 -22.21
CA ASP A 26 17.08 33.86 -22.99
C ASP A 26 18.28 34.44 -22.20
N VAL A 27 17.98 35.38 -21.29
CA VAL A 27 18.99 36.08 -20.46
C VAL A 27 19.28 35.29 -19.19
N VAL A 28 18.27 34.59 -18.68
CA VAL A 28 18.36 33.91 -17.40
C VAL A 28 18.98 32.52 -17.59
N THR A 29 18.67 31.79 -18.66
CA THR A 29 19.14 30.40 -18.94
C THR A 29 20.62 30.10 -18.62
N PRO A 30 21.60 30.98 -18.92
CA PRO A 30 23.01 30.77 -18.54
C PRO A 30 23.32 30.88 -17.04
N LEU A 31 22.48 31.59 -16.28
CA LEU A 31 22.57 31.81 -14.84
C LEU A 31 21.82 30.72 -14.03
N LEU A 32 21.17 29.75 -14.68
CA LEU A 32 20.06 28.96 -14.13
C LEU A 32 20.36 27.59 -13.51
N ASN A 33 21.60 27.19 -13.28
CA ASN A 33 21.88 25.88 -12.66
C ASN A 33 21.58 25.80 -11.14
N GLY A 34 20.73 26.67 -10.58
CA GLY A 34 20.31 26.56 -9.17
C GLY A 34 19.31 27.61 -8.70
N VAL A 35 19.27 28.78 -9.33
CA VAL A 35 18.35 29.88 -8.96
C VAL A 35 16.93 29.60 -9.47
N ALA A 36 16.75 29.06 -10.68
CA ALA A 36 15.42 28.63 -11.16
C ALA A 36 14.89 27.45 -10.35
N GLN A 37 15.71 26.45 -10.02
CA GLN A 37 15.29 25.36 -9.14
C GLN A 37 14.82 25.89 -7.78
N ALA A 38 15.56 26.82 -7.17
CA ALA A 38 15.13 27.42 -5.91
C ALA A 38 13.82 28.21 -6.05
N VAL A 39 13.64 28.98 -7.12
CA VAL A 39 12.39 29.71 -7.38
C VAL A 39 11.24 28.77 -7.71
N LEU A 40 11.48 27.72 -8.50
CA LEU A 40 10.50 26.68 -8.85
C LEU A 40 10.07 25.88 -7.63
N VAL A 41 11.00 25.45 -6.78
CA VAL A 41 10.73 24.75 -5.52
C VAL A 41 9.97 25.65 -4.54
N ALA A 42 10.41 26.89 -4.35
CA ALA A 42 9.74 27.84 -3.46
C ALA A 42 8.35 28.23 -3.98
N PHE A 43 8.19 28.34 -5.30
CA PHE A 43 6.91 28.56 -5.95
C PHE A 43 6.01 27.34 -5.80
N ALA A 44 6.52 26.15 -6.12
CA ALA A 44 5.86 24.86 -6.00
C ALA A 44 5.26 24.63 -4.61
N ARG A 45 6.06 24.86 -3.57
CA ARG A 45 5.68 24.76 -2.16
C ARG A 45 4.56 25.72 -1.72
N ARG A 46 4.25 26.73 -2.55
CA ARG A 46 3.34 27.84 -2.20
C ARG A 46 2.17 28.02 -3.14
N ILE A 47 1.95 27.08 -4.06
CA ILE A 47 0.84 27.16 -5.00
C ILE A 47 -0.52 27.32 -4.29
N ASN A 48 -0.67 27.02 -2.97
CA ASN A 48 -1.88 27.35 -2.18
C ASN A 48 -1.67 27.52 -0.64
N HIS A 49 -0.85 28.48 -0.18
CA HIS A 49 -0.74 28.75 1.27
C HIS A 49 -2.08 29.26 1.85
N PRO A 50 -2.54 28.76 3.02
CA PRO A 50 -3.83 29.17 3.61
C PRO A 50 -3.91 30.66 3.96
N ASP A 51 -2.81 31.33 4.31
CA ASP A 51 -2.81 32.79 4.59
C ASP A 51 -2.93 33.68 3.33
N THR A 52 -3.24 33.10 2.17
CA THR A 52 -3.48 33.83 0.90
C THR A 52 -4.98 33.97 0.58
N TYR A 53 -5.82 34.03 1.62
CA TYR A 53 -7.24 34.39 1.44
C TYR A 53 -7.35 35.85 0.97
N GLU A 54 -8.14 36.04 -0.10
CA GLU A 54 -8.44 37.31 -0.77
C GLU A 54 -7.45 37.77 -1.85
N GLN A 55 -7.26 36.94 -2.90
CA GLN A 55 -7.38 37.34 -4.32
C GLN A 55 -6.85 36.21 -5.24
N LYS A 56 -7.75 35.54 -5.97
CA LYS A 56 -7.53 34.74 -7.22
C LYS A 56 -6.06 34.44 -7.63
N GLY A 57 -5.36 33.59 -6.87
CA GLY A 57 -3.94 33.28 -7.08
C GLY A 57 -3.67 31.86 -7.58
N HIS A 58 -4.39 31.42 -8.60
CA HIS A 58 -4.16 30.11 -9.24
C HIS A 58 -2.87 30.15 -10.09
N TYR A 59 -2.30 28.97 -10.34
CA TYR A 59 -1.41 28.77 -11.49
C TYR A 59 -1.99 29.48 -12.72
N THR A 60 -1.15 30.26 -13.39
CA THR A 60 -1.53 31.02 -14.58
C THR A 60 -0.83 30.42 -15.79
N ALA A 61 -1.43 30.52 -16.98
CA ALA A 61 -0.82 30.04 -18.22
C ALA A 61 0.59 30.62 -18.47
N ALA A 62 0.91 31.79 -17.89
CA ALA A 62 2.25 32.38 -17.95
C ALA A 62 3.34 31.56 -17.24
N LEU A 63 2.97 30.62 -16.36
CA LEU A 63 3.89 29.80 -15.57
C LEU A 63 4.07 28.38 -16.13
N GLU A 64 3.32 28.05 -17.19
CA GLU A 64 3.45 26.78 -17.92
C GLU A 64 4.87 26.50 -18.43
N PRO A 65 5.62 27.48 -18.98
CA PRO A 65 7.00 27.24 -19.40
C PRO A 65 7.92 26.82 -18.25
N MET A 66 7.67 27.35 -17.04
CA MET A 66 8.46 27.03 -15.85
C MET A 66 8.16 25.63 -15.34
N LEU A 67 6.88 25.26 -15.27
CA LEU A 67 6.49 23.88 -14.96
C LEU A 67 7.09 22.91 -15.97
N GLN A 68 7.01 23.23 -17.27
CA GLN A 68 7.59 22.39 -18.31
C GLN A 68 9.11 22.26 -18.19
N SER A 69 9.81 23.33 -17.79
CA SER A 69 11.24 23.28 -17.48
C SER A 69 11.53 22.30 -16.35
N LEU A 70 10.76 22.34 -15.26
CA LEU A 70 10.89 21.41 -14.14
C LEU A 70 10.61 19.95 -14.56
N VAL A 71 9.62 19.73 -15.41
CA VAL A 71 9.32 18.41 -16.00
C VAL A 71 10.44 17.93 -16.93
N ASN A 72 11.17 18.84 -17.57
CA ASN A 72 12.32 18.50 -18.40
C ASN A 72 13.54 18.11 -17.57
N GLU A 73 13.72 18.72 -16.39
CA GLU A 73 14.79 18.36 -15.44
C GLU A 73 14.70 16.92 -14.91
N LEU A 74 13.52 16.30 -14.94
CA LEU A 74 13.35 14.86 -14.63
C LEU A 74 14.18 13.94 -15.54
N SER A 75 14.58 14.43 -16.72
CA SER A 75 15.39 13.71 -17.70
C SER A 75 16.86 14.16 -17.68
N SER A 76 17.29 14.87 -16.64
CA SER A 76 18.67 15.32 -16.46
C SER A 76 19.63 14.14 -16.24
N ASP A 77 20.84 14.25 -16.81
CA ASP A 77 21.94 13.31 -16.52
C ASP A 77 22.45 13.46 -15.07
N ASP A 78 22.23 14.63 -14.46
CA ASP A 78 22.52 14.87 -13.04
C ASP A 78 21.36 14.35 -12.17
N VAL A 79 21.62 13.26 -11.44
CA VAL A 79 20.68 12.60 -10.53
C VAL A 79 20.16 13.57 -9.46
N LEU A 80 20.99 14.49 -8.95
CA LEU A 80 20.57 15.44 -7.92
C LEU A 80 19.56 16.46 -8.47
N VAL A 81 19.73 16.87 -9.73
CA VAL A 81 18.79 17.74 -10.43
C VAL A 81 17.45 17.03 -10.61
N ALA A 82 17.46 15.77 -11.09
CA ALA A 82 16.25 14.98 -11.26
C ALA A 82 15.51 14.73 -9.93
N LEU A 83 16.25 14.44 -8.85
CA LEU A 83 15.69 14.29 -7.49
C LEU A 83 15.05 15.58 -7.00
N THR A 84 15.74 16.71 -7.16
CA THR A 84 15.24 18.03 -6.75
C THR A 84 13.96 18.39 -7.52
N ALA A 85 13.90 18.08 -8.81
CA ALA A 85 12.70 18.27 -9.62
C ALA A 85 11.53 17.39 -9.16
N MET A 86 11.77 16.10 -8.88
CA MET A 86 10.73 15.20 -8.34
C MET A 86 10.21 15.65 -6.97
N ASP A 87 11.10 16.08 -6.08
CA ASP A 87 10.69 16.58 -4.75
C ASP A 87 9.86 17.86 -4.88
N ALA A 88 10.27 18.79 -5.75
CA ALA A 88 9.51 19.99 -6.04
C ALA A 88 8.09 19.65 -6.53
N LEU A 89 7.97 18.75 -7.50
CA LEU A 89 6.68 18.31 -8.06
C LEU A 89 5.81 17.58 -7.02
N SER A 90 6.44 16.81 -6.12
CA SER A 90 5.73 16.17 -5.00
C SER A 90 5.18 17.22 -4.04
N ASP A 91 5.98 18.23 -3.69
CA ASP A 91 5.57 19.33 -2.82
C ASP A 91 4.41 20.13 -3.46
N VAL A 92 4.43 20.36 -4.80
CA VAL A 92 3.28 20.94 -5.52
C VAL A 92 2.03 20.09 -5.33
N ALA A 93 2.14 18.78 -5.59
CA ALA A 93 1.00 17.88 -5.57
C ALA A 93 0.34 17.80 -4.18
N ILE A 94 1.12 17.87 -3.10
CA ILE A 94 0.59 17.89 -1.73
C ILE A 94 -0.10 19.22 -1.41
N GLY A 95 0.33 20.33 -2.00
CA GLY A 95 -0.10 21.68 -1.63
C GLY A 95 -1.61 21.92 -1.79
N SER A 96 -2.24 21.42 -2.85
CA SER A 96 -3.70 21.42 -3.00
C SER A 96 -4.20 20.49 -4.10
N PRO A 97 -5.51 20.18 -4.14
CA PRO A 97 -6.10 19.43 -5.24
C PRO A 97 -5.92 20.07 -6.63
N ALA A 98 -6.05 21.40 -6.74
CA ALA A 98 -5.87 22.09 -8.02
C ALA A 98 -4.42 22.07 -8.49
N ALA A 99 -3.46 22.12 -7.56
CA ALA A 99 -2.04 22.00 -7.86
C ALA A 99 -1.69 20.58 -8.33
N ALA A 100 -2.27 19.57 -7.66
CA ALA A 100 -2.15 18.18 -8.05
C ALA A 100 -2.69 17.93 -9.47
N GLU A 101 -3.79 18.58 -9.87
CA GLU A 101 -4.37 18.49 -11.21
C GLU A 101 -3.37 18.92 -12.29
N ILE A 102 -2.77 20.10 -12.10
CA ILE A 102 -1.78 20.66 -13.02
C ILE A 102 -0.56 19.74 -13.13
N VAL A 103 -0.07 19.21 -12.01
CA VAL A 103 1.05 18.25 -12.01
C VAL A 103 0.66 16.97 -12.75
N ASN A 104 -0.56 16.47 -12.54
CA ASN A 104 -1.06 15.27 -13.20
C ASN A 104 -1.12 15.45 -14.73
N GLU A 105 -1.51 16.63 -15.22
CA GLU A 105 -1.60 16.97 -16.64
C GLU A 105 -0.26 17.36 -17.28
N SER A 106 0.76 17.69 -16.49
CA SER A 106 2.07 18.19 -16.96
C SER A 106 2.94 17.15 -17.70
N GLY A 107 2.54 15.88 -17.73
CA GLY A 107 3.36 14.78 -18.22
C GLY A 107 4.45 14.30 -17.25
N ALA A 108 4.62 14.95 -16.09
CA ALA A 108 5.48 14.48 -15.01
C ALA A 108 5.19 13.03 -14.57
N PRO A 109 3.92 12.60 -14.36
CA PRO A 109 3.64 11.25 -13.90
C PRO A 109 4.18 10.18 -14.83
N GLN A 110 4.07 10.36 -16.15
CA GLN A 110 4.56 9.39 -17.11
C GLN A 110 6.10 9.29 -17.08
N LYS A 111 6.81 10.42 -16.99
CA LYS A 111 8.28 10.41 -16.88
C LYS A 111 8.74 9.76 -15.58
N ILE A 112 8.13 10.10 -14.46
CA ILE A 112 8.46 9.54 -13.14
C ILE A 112 8.11 8.05 -13.09
N TYR A 113 7.08 7.60 -13.79
CA TYR A 113 6.78 6.19 -13.91
C TYR A 113 7.89 5.40 -14.62
N HIS A 114 8.43 5.94 -15.71
CA HIS A 114 9.58 5.34 -16.40
C HIS A 114 10.83 5.30 -15.50
N LEU A 115 11.05 6.35 -14.69
CA LEU A 115 12.12 6.36 -13.68
C LEU A 115 11.90 5.30 -12.59
N LEU A 116 10.68 5.13 -12.09
CA LEU A 116 10.34 4.09 -11.12
C LEU A 116 10.64 2.69 -11.66
N GLN A 117 10.29 2.43 -12.92
CA GLN A 117 10.53 1.13 -13.56
C GLN A 117 12.02 0.87 -13.76
N SER A 118 12.75 1.84 -14.32
CA SER A 118 14.18 1.69 -14.62
C SER A 118 15.06 1.65 -13.36
N SER A 119 14.71 2.40 -12.32
CA SER A 119 15.45 2.40 -11.05
C SER A 119 15.28 1.11 -10.24
N LYS A 120 14.18 0.37 -10.43
CA LYS A 120 13.97 -0.93 -9.79
C LYS A 120 15.03 -1.96 -10.20
N ASP A 121 15.47 -1.89 -11.46
CA ASP A 121 16.40 -2.86 -12.04
C ASP A 121 17.88 -2.40 -11.92
N ALA A 122 18.13 -1.23 -11.33
CA ALA A 122 19.46 -0.63 -11.22
C ALA A 122 20.01 -0.72 -9.78
N PRO A 123 21.14 -1.40 -9.54
CA PRO A 123 21.72 -1.55 -8.20
C PRO A 123 22.17 -0.21 -7.58
N ASP A 124 22.49 0.79 -8.40
CA ASP A 124 22.97 2.12 -7.98
C ASP A 124 21.88 3.20 -8.02
N GLY A 125 20.65 2.86 -8.45
CA GLY A 125 19.54 3.81 -8.62
C GLY A 125 18.90 4.30 -7.32
N GLY A 126 19.50 3.98 -6.17
CA GLY A 126 18.84 3.85 -4.87
C GLY A 126 18.06 5.07 -4.35
N PHE A 127 18.36 6.28 -4.79
CA PHE A 127 17.63 7.49 -4.36
C PHE A 127 16.44 7.85 -5.27
N ILE A 128 16.50 7.47 -6.55
CA ILE A 128 15.43 7.77 -7.53
C ILE A 128 14.17 6.99 -7.17
N TYR A 129 14.33 5.72 -6.79
CA TYR A 129 13.21 4.83 -6.50
C TYR A 129 12.33 5.34 -5.35
N PRO A 130 12.86 5.66 -4.14
CA PRO A 130 12.08 6.28 -3.07
C PRO A 130 11.42 7.61 -3.48
N SER A 131 12.12 8.48 -4.22
CA SER A 131 11.53 9.76 -4.66
C SER A 131 10.36 9.57 -5.62
N CYS A 132 10.43 8.57 -6.50
CA CYS A 132 9.30 8.20 -7.37
C CYS A 132 8.10 7.72 -6.55
N VAL A 133 8.32 6.86 -5.55
CA VAL A 133 7.27 6.37 -4.64
C VAL A 133 6.62 7.53 -3.88
N LYS A 134 7.41 8.46 -3.35
CA LYS A 134 6.93 9.68 -2.67
C LYS A 134 6.03 10.53 -3.59
N PHE A 135 6.46 10.75 -4.83
CA PHE A 135 5.68 11.51 -5.81
C PHE A 135 4.31 10.88 -6.07
N PHE A 136 4.29 9.58 -6.37
CA PHE A 136 3.02 8.89 -6.66
C PHE A 136 2.12 8.79 -5.43
N GLY A 137 2.66 8.60 -4.23
CA GLY A 137 1.89 8.70 -2.99
C GLY A 137 1.16 10.03 -2.88
N SER A 138 1.93 11.11 -3.02
CA SER A 138 1.45 12.49 -2.92
C SER A 138 0.28 12.75 -3.88
N LEU A 139 0.41 12.29 -5.12
CA LEU A 139 -0.60 12.48 -6.16
C LEU A 139 -1.80 11.52 -5.99
N CYS A 140 -1.56 10.28 -5.57
CA CYS A 140 -2.58 9.25 -5.36
C CYS A 140 -3.60 9.65 -4.28
N ARG A 141 -3.18 10.44 -3.30
CA ARG A 141 -4.09 11.00 -2.28
C ARG A 141 -5.25 11.79 -2.90
N VAL A 142 -4.99 12.49 -4.00
CA VAL A 142 -5.99 13.28 -4.75
C VAL A 142 -6.59 12.46 -5.89
N TYR A 143 -5.79 11.63 -6.57
CA TYR A 143 -6.17 10.82 -7.73
C TYR A 143 -6.00 9.32 -7.50
N PRO A 144 -6.98 8.64 -6.88
CA PRO A 144 -6.97 7.19 -6.64
C PRO A 144 -6.80 6.32 -7.90
N ASN A 145 -7.20 6.82 -9.07
CA ASN A 145 -7.13 6.08 -10.33
C ASN A 145 -5.68 5.85 -10.80
N LEU A 146 -4.71 6.59 -10.25
CA LEU A 146 -3.28 6.41 -10.56
C LEU A 146 -2.78 5.00 -10.27
N ILE A 147 -3.37 4.31 -9.29
CA ILE A 147 -3.08 2.91 -8.98
C ILE A 147 -3.29 2.03 -10.21
N VAL A 148 -4.34 2.30 -10.99
CA VAL A 148 -4.69 1.55 -12.21
C VAL A 148 -3.87 2.04 -13.40
N THR A 149 -3.69 3.36 -13.53
CA THR A 149 -2.90 3.96 -14.63
C THR A 149 -1.42 3.57 -14.58
N PHE A 150 -0.85 3.44 -13.38
CA PHE A 150 0.56 3.18 -13.13
C PHE A 150 0.74 1.88 -12.31
N PRO A 151 0.54 0.70 -12.92
CA PRO A 151 0.39 -0.57 -12.20
C PRO A 151 1.64 -1.03 -11.44
N SER A 152 2.83 -0.50 -11.73
CA SER A 152 4.05 -0.82 -10.96
C SER A 152 4.14 -0.08 -9.63
N PHE A 153 3.32 0.96 -9.39
CA PHE A 153 3.38 1.79 -8.19
C PHE A 153 2.95 1.04 -6.93
N VAL A 154 1.79 0.36 -6.94
CA VAL A 154 1.34 -0.39 -5.77
C VAL A 154 2.28 -1.52 -5.39
N PRO A 155 2.73 -2.38 -6.34
CA PRO A 155 3.76 -3.38 -6.03
C PRO A 155 5.03 -2.79 -5.43
N ALA A 156 5.46 -1.60 -5.85
CA ALA A 156 6.62 -0.92 -5.27
C ALA A 156 6.39 -0.56 -3.78
N VAL A 157 5.24 0.02 -3.46
CA VAL A 157 4.90 0.37 -2.06
C VAL A 157 4.75 -0.89 -1.21
N ILE A 158 4.07 -1.91 -1.73
CA ILE A 158 3.91 -3.18 -1.01
C ILE A 158 5.27 -3.83 -0.78
N ASP A 159 6.17 -3.84 -1.76
CA ASP A 159 7.52 -4.40 -1.61
C ASP A 159 8.31 -3.70 -0.50
N MET A 160 8.21 -2.37 -0.41
CA MET A 160 8.81 -1.60 0.69
C MET A 160 8.21 -1.97 2.05
N VAL A 161 6.88 -2.13 2.15
CA VAL A 161 6.22 -2.55 3.41
C VAL A 161 6.58 -3.99 3.77
N MET A 162 6.75 -4.88 2.79
CA MET A 162 7.13 -6.28 3.01
C MET A 162 8.57 -6.42 3.50
N HIS A 163 9.48 -5.62 2.95
CA HIS A 163 10.90 -5.63 3.30
C HIS A 163 11.26 -4.53 4.30
N PHE A 164 10.29 -4.11 5.12
CA PHE A 164 10.42 -2.98 6.05
C PHE A 164 11.67 -3.06 6.94
N ASP A 165 12.03 -4.27 7.40
CA ASP A 165 13.21 -4.49 8.24
C ASP A 165 14.54 -4.23 7.50
N LEU A 166 14.56 -4.34 6.18
CA LEU A 166 15.71 -4.07 5.33
C LEU A 166 15.85 -2.58 4.94
N LEU A 167 14.80 -1.79 5.14
CA LEU A 167 14.78 -0.37 4.82
C LEU A 167 15.47 0.47 5.91
N ASP A 168 16.08 1.59 5.50
CA ASP A 168 16.53 2.63 6.43
C ASP A 168 15.34 3.37 7.08
N PRO A 169 15.56 4.12 8.18
CA PRO A 169 14.48 4.81 8.88
C PRO A 169 13.63 5.76 8.02
N ALA A 170 14.22 6.46 7.04
CA ALA A 170 13.50 7.39 6.19
C ALA A 170 12.61 6.64 5.17
N GLN A 171 13.13 5.56 4.60
CA GLN A 171 12.36 4.70 3.68
C GLN A 171 11.24 3.95 4.39
N ARG A 172 11.44 3.56 5.65
CA ARG A 172 10.38 3.00 6.51
C ARG A 172 9.22 3.96 6.70
N MET A 173 9.51 5.22 7.02
CA MET A 173 8.49 6.25 7.13
C MET A 173 7.76 6.45 5.79
N LEU A 174 8.52 6.56 4.70
CA LEU A 174 7.96 6.70 3.36
C LEU A 174 7.02 5.54 2.99
N ALA A 175 7.39 4.30 3.29
CA ALA A 175 6.60 3.11 2.99
C ALA A 175 5.22 3.19 3.66
N PHE A 176 5.19 3.47 4.96
CA PHE A 176 3.93 3.58 5.70
C PHE A 176 3.11 4.82 5.31
N ASP A 177 3.75 5.99 5.15
CA ASP A 177 3.05 7.21 4.72
C ASP A 177 2.41 7.02 3.35
N THR A 178 3.12 6.41 2.41
CA THR A 178 2.60 6.16 1.06
C THR A 178 1.49 5.13 1.09
N PHE A 179 1.65 4.03 1.84
CA PHE A 179 0.59 3.04 2.01
C PHE A 179 -0.66 3.67 2.63
N ALA A 180 -0.51 4.53 3.63
CA ALA A 180 -1.61 5.26 4.26
C ALA A 180 -2.31 6.21 3.26
N GLN A 181 -1.55 6.89 2.41
CA GLN A 181 -2.10 7.76 1.36
C GLN A 181 -2.93 6.97 0.35
N ILE A 182 -2.47 5.79 -0.06
CA ILE A 182 -3.23 4.87 -0.92
C ILE A 182 -4.50 4.40 -0.18
N ALA A 183 -4.40 3.97 1.08
CA ALA A 183 -5.53 3.46 1.85
C ALA A 183 -6.54 4.54 2.31
N TYR A 184 -6.22 5.82 2.10
CA TYR A 184 -7.02 6.96 2.57
C TYR A 184 -8.40 7.04 1.88
N LYS A 185 -8.44 6.87 0.56
CA LYS A 185 -9.68 6.96 -0.26
C LYS A 185 -10.35 5.59 -0.39
N ARG A 186 -11.69 5.57 -0.46
CA ARG A 186 -12.44 4.32 -0.62
C ARG A 186 -12.14 3.69 -1.99
N GLU A 187 -12.14 4.52 -3.02
CA GLU A 187 -11.87 4.16 -4.41
C GLU A 187 -10.50 3.50 -4.57
N ALA A 188 -9.49 4.00 -3.85
CA ALA A 188 -8.16 3.41 -3.87
C ALA A 188 -8.11 2.03 -3.20
N LYS A 189 -8.88 1.82 -2.12
CA LYS A 189 -8.99 0.49 -1.47
C LYS A 189 -9.71 -0.51 -2.36
N GLU A 190 -10.77 -0.10 -3.05
CA GLU A 190 -11.45 -0.93 -4.05
C GLU A 190 -10.50 -1.27 -5.22
N ASN A 191 -9.70 -0.31 -5.69
CA ASN A 191 -8.67 -0.55 -6.70
C ASN A 191 -7.57 -1.52 -6.23
N LEU A 192 -7.10 -1.38 -4.99
CA LEU A 192 -6.15 -2.32 -4.38
C LEU A 192 -6.73 -3.74 -4.31
N GLN A 193 -7.98 -3.86 -3.89
CA GLN A 193 -8.69 -5.13 -3.80
C GLN A 193 -8.79 -5.78 -5.19
N ASN A 194 -9.15 -5.02 -6.21
CA ASN A 194 -9.24 -5.50 -7.59
C ASN A 194 -7.87 -5.92 -8.17
N GLN A 195 -6.78 -5.23 -7.83
CA GLN A 195 -5.44 -5.51 -8.35
C GLN A 195 -4.77 -6.70 -7.68
N LEU A 196 -4.83 -6.78 -6.36
CA LEU A 196 -4.14 -7.83 -5.60
C LEU A 196 -5.00 -9.10 -5.51
N GLY A 197 -6.32 -8.96 -5.55
CA GLY A 197 -7.26 -10.04 -5.28
C GLY A 197 -7.41 -10.31 -3.78
N ASP A 198 -8.63 -10.67 -3.37
CA ASP A 198 -9.00 -10.87 -1.96
C ASP A 198 -8.08 -11.88 -1.26
N ASP A 199 -7.81 -13.02 -1.91
CA ASP A 199 -7.00 -14.10 -1.35
C ASP A 199 -5.52 -13.70 -1.17
N LEU A 200 -4.93 -12.95 -2.11
CA LEU A 200 -3.53 -12.54 -2.03
C LEU A 200 -3.35 -11.52 -0.90
N LEU A 201 -4.18 -10.48 -0.87
CA LEU A 201 -4.11 -9.43 0.14
C LEU A 201 -4.31 -10.02 1.55
N LEU A 202 -5.32 -10.89 1.72
CA LEU A 202 -5.59 -11.52 3.00
C LEU A 202 -4.46 -12.47 3.42
N SER A 203 -3.89 -13.24 2.48
CA SER A 203 -2.74 -14.11 2.76
C SER A 203 -1.52 -13.33 3.23
N GLN A 204 -1.26 -12.18 2.60
CA GLN A 204 -0.16 -11.28 2.94
C GLN A 204 -0.36 -10.67 4.33
N TRP A 205 -1.54 -10.14 4.61
CA TRP A 205 -1.85 -9.57 5.92
C TRP A 205 -1.79 -10.60 7.04
N PHE A 206 -2.25 -11.81 6.76
CA PHE A 206 -2.14 -12.91 7.70
C PHE A 206 -0.66 -13.25 8.00
N SER A 207 0.22 -13.19 7.00
CA SER A 207 1.67 -13.43 7.20
C SER A 207 2.33 -12.43 8.15
N TYR A 208 1.82 -11.19 8.23
CA TYR A 208 2.32 -10.16 9.15
C TYR A 208 2.03 -10.46 10.62
N LEU A 209 1.04 -11.31 10.92
CA LEU A 209 0.81 -11.80 12.28
C LEU A 209 1.94 -12.74 12.75
N GLY A 210 2.80 -13.16 11.82
CA GLY A 210 4.02 -13.91 12.06
C GLY A 210 3.89 -15.41 11.81
N PRO A 211 5.01 -16.11 11.52
CA PRO A 211 5.02 -17.55 11.26
C PRO A 211 4.33 -18.43 12.33
N PRO A 212 4.38 -18.10 13.64
CA PRO A 212 3.69 -18.88 14.66
C PRO A 212 2.16 -18.77 14.63
N MET A 213 1.59 -17.79 13.91
CA MET A 213 0.16 -17.45 14.03
C MET A 213 -0.79 -18.63 13.78
N PRO A 214 -0.60 -19.51 12.78
CA PRO A 214 -1.46 -20.68 12.60
C PRO A 214 -1.49 -21.59 13.83
N SER A 215 -0.33 -21.82 14.44
CA SER A 215 -0.19 -22.65 15.65
C SER A 215 -0.78 -21.95 16.87
N VAL A 216 -0.67 -20.62 16.95
CA VAL A 216 -1.33 -19.82 17.98
C VAL A 216 -2.84 -19.96 17.87
N LEU A 217 -3.44 -19.78 16.69
CA LEU A 217 -4.88 -19.96 16.49
C LEU A 217 -5.37 -21.36 16.89
N LEU A 218 -4.61 -22.41 16.52
CA LEU A 218 -4.91 -23.78 16.93
C LEU A 218 -4.83 -23.96 18.46
N SER A 219 -3.84 -23.34 19.12
CA SER A 219 -3.75 -23.36 20.58
C SER A 219 -4.93 -22.63 21.23
N LEU A 220 -5.35 -21.48 20.69
CA LEU A 220 -6.43 -20.67 21.26
C LEU A 220 -7.77 -21.39 21.22
N VAL A 221 -8.08 -22.10 20.13
CA VAL A 221 -9.35 -22.83 20.00
C VAL A 221 -9.44 -24.02 20.97
N GLN A 222 -8.31 -24.63 21.33
CA GLN A 222 -8.24 -25.77 22.25
C GLN A 222 -8.34 -25.38 23.73
N LYS A 223 -8.18 -24.09 24.07
CA LYS A 223 -8.25 -23.64 25.46
C LYS A 223 -9.70 -23.72 26.02
N PRO A 224 -9.88 -23.90 27.34
CA PRO A 224 -11.20 -23.95 27.98
C PRO A 224 -11.78 -22.54 28.21
N PHE A 225 -11.70 -21.65 27.22
CA PHE A 225 -12.22 -20.29 27.28
C PHE A 225 -13.24 -20.07 26.14
N PRO A 226 -14.56 -20.08 26.42
CA PRO A 226 -15.61 -20.07 25.40
C PRO A 226 -15.48 -18.93 24.38
N ASP A 227 -15.34 -17.69 24.85
CA ASP A 227 -15.25 -16.50 23.99
C ASP A 227 -14.04 -16.55 23.03
N LEU A 228 -12.91 -17.02 23.55
CA LEU A 228 -11.67 -17.14 22.79
C LEU A 228 -11.78 -18.27 21.75
N ARG A 229 -12.37 -19.40 22.14
CA ARG A 229 -12.62 -20.53 21.25
C ARG A 229 -13.55 -20.13 20.12
N MET A 230 -14.65 -19.46 20.44
CA MET A 230 -15.61 -18.97 19.45
C MET A 230 -14.96 -17.99 18.48
N SER A 231 -14.17 -17.05 18.99
CA SER A 231 -13.40 -16.11 18.16
C SER A 231 -12.43 -16.84 17.22
N ALA A 232 -11.73 -17.86 17.72
CA ALA A 232 -10.84 -18.68 16.90
C ALA A 232 -11.62 -19.49 15.84
N LEU A 233 -12.76 -20.09 16.17
CA LEU A 233 -13.62 -20.81 15.21
C LEU A 233 -14.16 -19.90 14.12
N HIS A 234 -14.61 -18.68 14.46
CA HIS A 234 -15.01 -17.69 13.46
C HIS A 234 -13.83 -17.30 12.55
N THR A 235 -12.64 -17.13 13.13
CA THR A 235 -11.41 -16.86 12.37
C THR A 235 -11.10 -18.01 11.40
N PHE A 236 -11.19 -19.26 11.85
CA PHE A 236 -11.06 -20.43 10.96
C PHE A 236 -12.11 -20.46 9.85
N GLY A 237 -13.39 -20.21 10.18
CA GLY A 237 -14.46 -20.15 9.19
C GLY A 237 -14.22 -19.11 8.12
N SER A 238 -13.66 -17.95 8.49
CA SER A 238 -13.30 -16.90 7.54
C SER A 238 -12.03 -17.19 6.76
N LEU A 239 -11.00 -17.82 7.34
CA LEU A 239 -9.73 -18.05 6.63
C LEU A 239 -9.81 -19.27 5.72
N LEU A 240 -10.51 -20.32 6.14
CA LEU A 240 -10.63 -21.59 5.40
C LEU A 240 -11.60 -21.50 4.20
N SER A 241 -12.30 -20.38 4.00
CA SER A 241 -13.00 -20.09 2.74
C SER A 241 -12.06 -19.68 1.61
N HIS A 242 -10.81 -19.34 1.91
CA HIS A 242 -9.80 -18.91 0.95
C HIS A 242 -8.76 -20.00 0.69
N HIS A 243 -8.19 -20.06 -0.52
CA HIS A 243 -7.27 -21.14 -0.90
C HIS A 243 -6.01 -21.15 -0.03
N PHE A 244 -5.42 -19.98 0.24
CA PHE A 244 -4.23 -19.86 1.09
C PHE A 244 -4.49 -20.36 2.51
N GLY A 245 -5.68 -20.08 3.07
CA GLY A 245 -6.03 -20.49 4.43
C GLY A 245 -6.10 -22.02 4.54
N ILE A 246 -6.71 -22.67 3.56
CA ILE A 246 -6.72 -24.14 3.47
C ILE A 246 -5.29 -24.69 3.44
N GLN A 247 -4.42 -24.13 2.60
CA GLN A 247 -3.02 -24.55 2.50
C GLN A 247 -2.25 -24.39 3.82
N VAL A 248 -2.36 -23.22 4.46
CA VAL A 248 -1.65 -22.89 5.70
C VAL A 248 -2.07 -23.82 6.84
N PHE A 249 -3.38 -24.00 7.04
CA PHE A 249 -3.88 -24.76 8.19
C PHE A 249 -3.79 -26.26 7.99
N LEU A 250 -3.97 -26.80 6.78
CA LEU A 250 -3.69 -28.22 6.52
C LEU A 250 -2.21 -28.57 6.70
N GLY A 251 -1.31 -27.61 6.46
CA GLY A 251 0.12 -27.74 6.76
C GLY A 251 0.48 -27.56 8.24
N THR A 252 -0.46 -27.08 9.07
CA THR A 252 -0.21 -26.86 10.50
C THR A 252 -0.35 -28.16 11.28
N THR A 253 0.72 -28.55 11.98
CA THR A 253 0.76 -29.80 12.76
C THR A 253 -0.38 -29.88 13.78
N GLY A 254 -1.09 -31.02 13.80
CA GLY A 254 -2.20 -31.28 14.73
C GLY A 254 -3.52 -30.58 14.39
N PHE A 255 -3.56 -29.71 13.37
CA PHE A 255 -4.79 -29.04 12.96
C PHE A 255 -5.84 -30.04 12.46
N LEU A 256 -5.45 -30.97 11.58
CA LEU A 256 -6.38 -31.93 11.00
C LEU A 256 -6.93 -32.93 12.05
N ASP A 257 -6.07 -33.36 12.97
CA ASP A 257 -6.46 -34.26 14.06
C ASP A 257 -7.46 -33.56 14.99
N TRP A 258 -7.17 -32.31 15.37
CA TRP A 258 -8.12 -31.49 16.10
C TRP A 258 -9.42 -31.30 15.32
N LEU A 259 -9.37 -30.95 14.03
CA LEU A 259 -10.55 -30.65 13.21
C LEU A 259 -11.49 -31.86 13.10
N LEU A 260 -10.95 -33.09 13.07
CA LEU A 260 -11.75 -34.32 12.93
C LEU A 260 -12.10 -34.98 14.26
N ASP A 261 -11.59 -34.49 15.38
CA ASP A 261 -11.93 -35.01 16.70
C ASP A 261 -13.25 -34.41 17.19
N GLN A 262 -14.26 -35.26 17.37
CA GLN A 262 -15.58 -34.86 17.87
C GLN A 262 -15.60 -34.55 19.36
N SER A 263 -14.60 -35.00 20.13
CA SER A 263 -14.55 -34.84 21.58
C SER A 263 -14.11 -33.45 22.04
N THR A 264 -13.55 -32.63 21.13
CA THR A 264 -13.00 -31.31 21.47
C THR A 264 -14.09 -30.26 21.68
N GLU A 265 -15.32 -30.50 21.22
CA GLU A 265 -16.41 -29.53 21.27
C GLU A 265 -17.43 -29.89 22.36
N HIS A 266 -17.31 -29.23 23.50
CA HIS A 266 -18.24 -29.40 24.63
C HIS A 266 -19.50 -28.52 24.49
N GLU A 267 -19.38 -27.40 23.78
CA GLU A 267 -20.46 -26.44 23.57
C GLU A 267 -21.16 -26.69 22.24
N TRP A 268 -22.49 -26.62 22.23
CA TRP A 268 -23.28 -26.87 21.03
C TRP A 268 -22.91 -25.92 19.88
N GLU A 269 -22.62 -24.65 20.20
CA GLU A 269 -22.36 -23.61 19.21
C GLU A 269 -21.00 -23.80 18.54
N ALA A 270 -19.98 -24.05 19.34
CA ALA A 270 -18.63 -24.37 18.87
C ALA A 270 -18.65 -25.64 17.99
N GLY A 271 -19.38 -26.68 18.43
CA GLY A 271 -19.61 -27.90 17.66
C GLY A 271 -20.31 -27.64 16.32
N ARG A 272 -21.28 -26.73 16.29
CA ARG A 272 -21.96 -26.31 15.05
C ARG A 272 -21.01 -25.60 14.09
N LEU A 273 -20.24 -24.61 14.56
CA LEU A 273 -19.30 -23.86 13.73
C LEU A 273 -18.21 -24.77 13.14
N LYS A 274 -17.68 -25.68 13.96
CA LYS A 274 -16.70 -26.67 13.50
C LYS A 274 -17.28 -27.58 12.42
N ALA A 275 -18.52 -28.06 12.61
CA ALA A 275 -19.24 -28.83 11.60
C ALA A 275 -19.44 -28.02 10.30
N ASP A 276 -19.76 -26.74 10.38
CA ASP A 276 -19.94 -25.86 9.22
C ASP A 276 -18.61 -25.63 8.48
N ILE A 277 -17.49 -25.48 9.20
CA ILE A 277 -16.14 -25.42 8.61
C ILE A 277 -15.86 -26.70 7.82
N ILE A 278 -16.10 -27.87 8.40
CA ILE A 278 -15.86 -29.16 7.73
C ILE A 278 -16.72 -29.28 6.46
N ARG A 279 -18.01 -28.88 6.52
CA ARG A 279 -18.89 -28.87 5.34
C ARG A 279 -18.36 -27.92 4.26
N SER A 280 -17.91 -26.73 4.66
CA SER A 280 -17.32 -25.75 3.75
C SER A 280 -16.09 -26.32 3.04
N LEU A 281 -15.21 -27.01 3.76
CA LEU A 281 -14.03 -27.67 3.20
C LEU A 281 -14.40 -28.82 2.24
N ILE A 282 -15.38 -29.66 2.58
CA ILE A 282 -15.87 -30.75 1.71
C ILE A 282 -16.40 -30.19 0.39
N ASN A 283 -17.10 -29.05 0.46
CA ASN A 283 -17.70 -28.38 -0.68
C ASN A 283 -16.71 -27.45 -1.42
N SER A 284 -15.53 -27.21 -0.85
CA SER A 284 -14.48 -26.45 -1.51
C SER A 284 -14.00 -27.21 -2.75
N ASN A 285 -13.72 -26.49 -3.83
CA ASN A 285 -13.07 -27.04 -5.03
C ASN A 285 -11.54 -27.11 -4.86
N SER A 286 -11.04 -27.18 -3.62
CA SER A 286 -9.61 -27.16 -3.34
C SER A 286 -8.96 -28.50 -3.68
N PRO A 287 -7.86 -28.54 -4.45
CA PRO A 287 -7.16 -29.78 -4.78
C PRO A 287 -6.48 -30.42 -3.56
N LEU A 288 -6.31 -29.67 -2.46
CA LEU A 288 -5.76 -30.16 -1.20
C LEU A 288 -6.76 -31.03 -0.42
N ILE A 289 -8.06 -30.94 -0.74
CA ILE A 289 -9.10 -31.80 -0.18
C ILE A 289 -9.31 -32.98 -1.12
N ASP A 290 -8.34 -33.90 -1.10
CA ASP A 290 -8.37 -35.11 -1.92
C ASP A 290 -9.49 -36.07 -1.50
N ALA A 291 -9.76 -37.09 -2.34
CA ALA A 291 -10.84 -38.04 -2.08
C ALA A 291 -10.70 -38.75 -0.71
N PRO A 292 -9.50 -39.22 -0.28
CA PRO A 292 -9.30 -39.76 1.06
C PRO A 292 -9.64 -38.78 2.20
N LEU A 293 -9.17 -37.52 2.13
CA LEU A 293 -9.44 -36.52 3.15
C LEU A 293 -10.93 -36.16 3.19
N LYS A 294 -11.57 -36.04 2.02
CA LYS A 294 -13.00 -35.79 1.90
C LYS A 294 -13.84 -36.89 2.56
N LEU A 295 -13.45 -38.16 2.39
CA LEU A 295 -14.10 -39.29 3.06
C LEU A 295 -13.93 -39.23 4.59
N ARG A 296 -12.73 -38.89 5.09
CA ARG A 296 -12.49 -38.69 6.53
C ARG A 296 -13.36 -37.56 7.11
N MET A 297 -13.48 -36.45 6.39
CA MET A 297 -14.35 -35.33 6.76
C MET A 297 -15.83 -35.71 6.73
N GLN A 298 -16.27 -36.55 5.79
CA GLN A 298 -17.65 -37.05 5.76
C GLN A 298 -17.93 -38.00 6.93
N ALA A 299 -16.97 -38.85 7.29
CA ALA A 299 -17.08 -39.76 8.43
C ALA A 299 -17.29 -39.03 9.77
N TYR A 300 -16.81 -37.79 9.88
CA TYR A 300 -17.06 -36.92 11.04
C TYR A 300 -18.55 -36.77 11.38
N PHE A 301 -19.45 -36.83 10.38
CA PHE A 301 -20.89 -36.67 10.61
C PHE A 301 -21.63 -37.98 10.89
N ILE A 302 -20.99 -39.12 10.65
CA ILE A 302 -21.60 -40.45 10.74
C ILE A 302 -21.11 -41.17 12.01
N ALA A 303 -19.87 -40.94 12.41
CA ALA A 303 -19.28 -41.60 13.56
C ALA A 303 -20.03 -41.21 14.86
N PRO A 304 -20.38 -42.18 15.72
CA PRO A 304 -20.99 -41.89 17.01
C PRO A 304 -20.03 -41.06 17.86
N LYS A 305 -20.55 -40.07 18.58
CA LYS A 305 -19.76 -39.27 19.52
C LYS A 305 -19.06 -40.21 20.50
N ARG A 306 -17.73 -40.15 20.56
CA ARG A 306 -16.94 -40.87 21.59
C ARG A 306 -17.47 -40.46 22.96
N ASN A 307 -18.06 -41.41 23.68
CA ASN A 307 -18.48 -41.20 25.06
C ASN A 307 -17.31 -41.57 25.98
N PRO A 308 -16.65 -40.60 26.64
CA PRO A 308 -15.51 -40.89 27.52
C PRO A 308 -15.85 -41.80 28.69
N GLU A 309 -17.13 -41.91 29.08
CA GLU A 309 -17.58 -42.84 30.12
C GLU A 309 -17.55 -44.31 29.67
N VAL A 310 -17.65 -44.57 28.35
CA VAL A 310 -17.67 -45.95 27.80
C VAL A 310 -16.25 -46.47 27.57
N GLU A 311 -15.28 -45.60 27.26
CA GLU A 311 -13.87 -46.00 27.09
C GLU A 311 -13.15 -46.28 28.42
N MET A 312 -13.58 -45.68 29.55
CA MET A 312 -13.03 -46.03 30.88
C MET A 312 -13.61 -47.33 31.47
N MET A 313 -14.61 -47.93 30.80
CA MET A 313 -15.22 -49.21 31.21
C MET A 313 -14.72 -50.42 30.38
N LEU A 314 -13.74 -50.21 29.50
CA LEU A 314 -13.03 -51.23 28.72
C LEU A 314 -11.55 -51.24 29.10
#